data_AF-A0A952XLX2-F1
#
_entry.id   AF-A0A952XLX2-F1
#
_cell.length_a   1.000
_cell.length_b   1.000
_cell.length_c   1.000
_cell.angle_alpha   90.00
_cell.angle_beta   90.00
_cell.angle_gamma   90.00
#
_symmetry.space_group_name_H-M   'P 1'
#
loop_
_entity.id
_entity.type
_entity.pdbx_description
1 polymer ?
#
loop_
_entity_poly.entity_id
_entity_poly.type
_entity_poly.pdbx_seq_one_letter_code
_entity_poly.pdbx_strand_id
1 'polypeptide(L)'
;MAKFRFTAQDVSVLEERVATVPDWDSWSRRSDKEGRDVLEIRASGRRPGVIRIVRTENGAYAATGYDGWSVVLCDDLNQLIDLVAKPFTRASDAAPAVLAQLPSRRSAA
;
A
#
# COMPACT_ATOMS: atom_id res chain seq x y z
N MET A 1 0.16 23.51 16.59
CA MET A 1 1.19 23.12 15.60
C MET A 1 0.91 21.69 15.16
N ALA A 2 0.73 21.43 13.85
CA ALA A 2 0.51 20.08 13.34
C ALA A 2 1.81 19.28 13.52
N LYS A 3 1.85 18.39 14.51
CA LYS A 3 3.09 17.72 14.96
C LYS A 3 3.65 16.70 13.96
N PHE A 4 2.85 16.23 13.00
CA PHE A 4 3.21 15.06 12.18
C PHE A 4 2.90 15.30 10.69
N ARG A 5 3.62 16.26 10.10
CA ARG A 5 3.53 16.56 8.66
C ARG A 5 4.62 15.82 7.88
N PHE A 6 4.30 15.52 6.63
CA PHE A 6 5.29 15.09 5.64
C PHE A 6 6.23 16.26 5.31
N THR A 7 7.52 15.95 5.30
CA THR A 7 8.57 16.87 4.89
C THR A 7 8.59 17.04 3.38
N ALA A 8 9.35 18.01 2.87
CA ALA A 8 9.59 18.14 1.43
C ALA A 8 10.26 16.88 0.85
N GLN A 9 11.20 16.29 1.61
CA GLN A 9 11.88 15.05 1.21
C GLN A 9 10.90 13.88 1.07
N ASP A 10 9.96 13.72 2.00
CA ASP A 10 8.94 12.68 1.92
C ASP A 10 8.09 12.80 0.65
N VAL A 11 7.73 14.05 0.30
CA VAL A 11 6.94 14.34 -0.90
C VAL A 11 7.73 14.03 -2.16
N SER A 12 9.00 14.43 -2.24
CA SER A 12 9.86 14.12 -3.39
C SER A 12 10.06 12.62 -3.58
N VAL A 13 10.24 11.86 -2.49
CA VAL A 13 10.30 10.39 -2.55
C VAL A 13 8.98 9.84 -3.10
N LEU A 14 7.82 10.32 -2.60
CA LEU A 14 6.54 9.86 -3.11
C LEU A 14 6.37 10.15 -4.61
N GLU A 15 6.71 11.36 -5.07
CA GLU A 15 6.58 11.77 -6.47
C GLU A 15 7.38 10.86 -7.40
N GLU A 16 8.64 10.56 -7.05
CA GLU A 16 9.50 9.64 -7.80
C GLU A 16 8.90 8.23 -7.85
N ARG A 17 8.35 7.75 -6.73
CA ARG A 17 7.76 6.42 -6.62
C ARG A 17 6.45 6.31 -7.40
N VAL A 18 5.59 7.32 -7.38
CA VAL A 18 4.35 7.35 -8.19
C VAL A 18 4.67 7.33 -9.68
N ALA A 19 5.74 7.97 -10.12
CA ALA A 19 6.15 7.94 -11.52
C ALA A 19 6.71 6.58 -11.98
N THR A 20 7.13 5.70 -11.05
CA THR A 20 7.85 4.46 -11.35
C THR A 20 7.07 3.19 -11.01
N VAL A 21 6.13 3.25 -10.06
CA VAL A 21 5.29 2.11 -9.67
C VAL A 21 4.18 1.91 -10.70
N PRO A 22 4.11 0.73 -11.35
CA PRO A 22 3.00 0.42 -12.25
C PRO A 22 1.65 0.51 -11.54
N ASP A 23 0.61 0.88 -12.27
CA ASP A 23 -0.78 1.00 -11.81
C ASP A 23 -1.07 2.16 -10.84
N TRP A 24 -0.07 2.95 -10.42
CA TRP A 24 -0.28 4.20 -9.66
C TRP A 24 -0.44 5.37 -10.63
N ASP A 25 -1.62 6.02 -10.63
CA ASP A 25 -1.96 7.01 -11.66
C ASP A 25 -1.68 8.43 -11.23
N SER A 26 -1.92 8.72 -9.95
CA SER A 26 -1.88 10.06 -9.40
C SER A 26 -1.81 10.03 -7.89
N TRP A 27 -1.42 11.15 -7.31
CA TRP A 27 -1.44 11.32 -5.86
C TRP A 27 -1.93 12.72 -5.49
N SER A 28 -2.32 12.89 -4.23
CA SER A 28 -2.70 14.19 -3.67
C SER A 28 -2.31 14.27 -2.20
N ARG A 29 -2.05 15.48 -1.72
CA ARG A 29 -1.84 15.78 -0.29
C ARG A 29 -3.07 16.45 0.27
N ARG A 30 -3.59 15.94 1.38
CA ARG A 30 -4.79 16.47 2.04
C ARG A 30 -4.58 16.56 3.54
N SER A 31 -5.40 17.35 4.20
CA SER A 31 -5.55 17.28 5.65
C SER A 31 -6.87 16.58 5.97
N ASP A 32 -6.86 15.59 6.85
CA ASP A 32 -8.08 14.92 7.29
C ASP A 32 -8.86 15.76 8.32
N LYS A 33 -9.98 15.22 8.81
CA LYS A 33 -10.84 15.90 9.79
C LYS A 33 -10.15 16.18 11.13
N GLU A 34 -9.08 15.46 11.43
CA GLU A 34 -8.27 15.61 12.64
C GLU A 34 -7.07 16.55 12.39
N GLY A 35 -6.94 17.09 11.17
CA GLY A 35 -5.83 17.95 10.77
C GLY A 35 -4.53 17.20 10.51
N ARG A 36 -4.57 15.86 10.39
CA ARG A 36 -3.41 15.05 10.02
C ARG A 36 -3.11 15.24 8.54
N ASP A 37 -1.83 15.24 8.23
CA ASP A 37 -1.33 15.32 6.86
C ASP A 37 -1.38 13.93 6.23
N VAL A 38 -2.06 13.81 5.09
CA VAL A 38 -2.35 12.54 4.43
C VAL A 38 -1.90 12.62 2.98
N LEU A 39 -1.13 11.62 2.55
CA LEU A 39 -0.82 11.40 1.13
C LEU A 39 -1.76 10.33 0.60
N GLU A 40 -2.60 10.68 -0.37
CA GLU A 40 -3.51 9.75 -1.05
C GLU A 40 -2.96 9.40 -2.41
N ILE A 41 -2.81 8.11 -2.70
CA ILE A 41 -2.36 7.60 -4.00
C ILE A 41 -3.54 6.87 -4.65
N ARG A 42 -3.89 7.27 -5.87
CA ARG A 42 -4.89 6.57 -6.67
C ARG A 42 -4.20 5.53 -7.53
N ALA A 43 -4.75 4.32 -7.52
CA ALA A 43 -4.35 3.26 -8.42
C ALA A 43 -5.54 2.77 -9.22
N SER A 44 -5.32 2.44 -10.49
CA SER A 44 -6.35 2.01 -11.44
C SER A 44 -6.15 0.58 -11.96
N GLY A 45 -5.01 -0.04 -11.65
CA GLY A 45 -4.67 -1.37 -12.17
C GLY A 45 -5.41 -2.52 -11.49
N ARG A 46 -4.71 -3.62 -11.22
CA ARG A 46 -5.35 -4.87 -10.74
C ARG A 46 -6.17 -4.71 -9.45
N ARG A 47 -5.87 -3.67 -8.67
CA ARG A 47 -6.65 -3.27 -7.48
C ARG A 47 -6.93 -1.77 -7.54
N PRO A 48 -8.03 -1.37 -8.18
CA PRO A 48 -8.40 0.03 -8.18
C PRO A 48 -8.76 0.47 -6.76
N GLY A 49 -8.25 1.61 -6.32
CA GLY A 49 -8.48 2.10 -4.97
C GLY A 49 -7.61 3.29 -4.59
N VAL A 50 -7.68 3.65 -3.31
CA VAL A 50 -6.90 4.75 -2.75
C VAL A 50 -6.06 4.22 -1.60
N ILE A 51 -4.73 4.28 -1.76
CA ILE A 51 -3.79 4.09 -0.65
C ILE A 51 -3.72 5.40 0.11
N ARG A 52 -3.79 5.36 1.44
CA ARG A 52 -3.58 6.56 2.28
C ARG A 52 -2.38 6.35 3.16
N ILE A 53 -1.43 7.27 3.11
CA ILE A 53 -0.24 7.26 3.96
C ILE A 53 -0.34 8.42 4.94
N VAL A 54 -0.07 8.13 6.21
CA VAL A 54 -0.03 9.11 7.30
C VAL A 54 1.26 8.98 8.08
N ARG A 55 1.71 10.08 8.68
CA ARG A 55 2.79 10.06 9.67
C ARG A 55 2.21 9.94 11.07
N THR A 56 2.70 8.97 11.81
CA THR A 56 2.25 8.65 13.16
C THR A 56 3.01 9.48 14.20
N GLU A 57 2.53 9.45 15.45
CA GLU A 57 3.06 10.31 16.51
C GLU A 57 4.50 10.01 16.91
N ASN A 58 4.94 8.76 16.74
CA ASN A 58 6.30 8.32 17.02
C ASN A 58 7.26 8.56 15.82
N GLY A 59 6.79 9.20 14.75
CA GLY A 59 7.59 9.51 13.57
C GLY A 59 7.55 8.45 12.46
N ALA A 60 6.96 7.28 12.72
CA ALA A 60 6.80 6.22 11.74
C ALA A 60 5.71 6.54 10.71
N TYR A 61 5.67 5.78 9.62
CA TYR A 61 4.71 5.89 8.53
C TYR A 61 3.72 4.74 8.58
N ALA A 62 2.42 5.07 8.43
CA ALA A 62 1.37 4.07 8.32
C ALA A 62 0.64 4.23 6.99
N ALA A 63 0.35 3.11 6.32
CA ALA A 63 -0.47 3.10 5.10
C ALA A 63 -1.73 2.26 5.29
N THR A 64 -2.88 2.75 4.81
CA THR A 64 -4.06 1.92 4.55
C THR A 64 -4.11 1.49 3.08
N GLY A 65 -4.34 0.20 2.85
CA GLY A 65 -4.38 -0.41 1.52
C GLY A 65 -5.61 -0.03 0.69
N TYR A 66 -5.66 -0.49 -0.56
CA TYR A 66 -6.66 -0.14 -1.58
C TYR A 66 -8.14 -0.33 -1.15
N ASP A 67 -8.40 -1.25 -0.22
CA ASP A 67 -9.72 -1.59 0.32
C ASP A 67 -10.03 -0.91 1.66
N GLY A 68 -9.10 -0.11 2.19
CA GLY A 68 -9.23 0.61 3.45
C GLY A 68 -8.99 -0.21 4.72
N TRP A 69 -8.73 -1.52 4.62
CA TRP A 69 -8.62 -2.41 5.79
C TRP A 69 -7.19 -2.81 6.15
N SER A 70 -6.28 -2.88 5.17
CA SER A 70 -4.90 -3.31 5.43
C SER A 70 -4.07 -2.17 5.98
N VAL A 71 -3.53 -2.30 7.20
CA VAL A 71 -2.59 -1.32 7.79
C VAL A 71 -1.17 -1.88 7.78
N VAL A 72 -0.22 -1.12 7.22
CA VAL A 72 1.21 -1.40 7.33
C VAL A 72 1.87 -0.25 8.07
N LEU A 73 2.80 -0.54 8.99
CA LEU A 73 3.57 0.43 9.75
C LEU A 73 5.06 0.20 9.49
N CYS A 74 5.79 1.26 9.12
CA CYS A 74 7.23 1.22 8.89
C CYS A 74 7.89 2.50 9.40
N ASP A 75 9.13 2.39 9.89
CA ASP A 75 9.92 3.58 10.28
C ASP A 75 10.52 4.31 9.07
N ASP A 76 10.55 3.66 7.90
CA ASP A 76 11.04 4.19 6.63
C ASP A 76 9.95 4.24 5.56
N LEU A 77 9.89 5.36 4.82
CA LEU A 77 8.88 5.59 3.79
C LEU A 77 9.11 4.73 2.55
N ASN A 78 10.36 4.48 2.15
CA ASN A 78 10.63 3.64 0.98
C ASN A 78 10.21 2.20 1.25
N GLN A 79 10.50 1.68 2.44
CA GLN A 79 10.07 0.36 2.87
C GLN A 79 8.55 0.24 2.85
N LEU A 80 7.82 1.24 3.35
CA LEU A 80 6.36 1.26 3.31
C LEU A 80 5.87 1.20 1.86
N ILE A 81 6.41 2.05 0.99
CA ILE A 81 6.06 2.12 -0.43
C ILE A 81 6.33 0.78 -1.11
N ASP A 82 7.49 0.15 -0.87
CA ASP A 82 7.82 -1.16 -1.41
C ASP A 82 6.80 -2.23 -0.99
N LEU A 83 6.28 -2.16 0.23
CA LEU A 83 5.26 -3.09 0.71
C LEU A 83 3.89 -2.87 0.09
N VAL A 84 3.47 -1.61 -0.10
CA VAL A 84 2.15 -1.31 -0.71
C VAL A 84 2.14 -1.38 -2.24
N ALA A 85 3.30 -1.18 -2.87
CA ALA A 85 3.49 -1.32 -4.30
C ALA A 85 3.63 -2.78 -4.73
N LYS A 86 3.94 -3.70 -3.80
CA LYS A 86 4.01 -5.12 -4.13
C LYS A 86 2.68 -5.59 -4.71
N PRO A 87 2.68 -6.24 -5.89
CA PRO A 87 1.47 -6.81 -6.45
C PRO A 87 0.97 -7.86 -5.45
N PHE A 88 -0.21 -7.62 -4.88
CA PHE A 88 -0.83 -8.59 -3.98
C PHE A 88 -1.27 -9.79 -4.83
N THR A 89 -0.45 -10.83 -4.85
CA THR A 89 -0.87 -12.14 -5.36
C THR A 89 -2.00 -12.61 -4.44
N ARG A 90 -3.25 -12.65 -4.90
CA ARG A 90 -4.25 -13.41 -4.14
C ARG A 90 -3.72 -14.83 -4.01
N ALA A 91 -3.98 -15.49 -2.88
CA ALA A 91 -3.70 -16.92 -2.78
C ALA A 91 -4.37 -17.73 -3.92
N SER A 92 -5.46 -17.21 -4.50
CA SER A 92 -6.12 -17.75 -5.70
C SER A 92 -5.38 -17.50 -7.03
N ASP A 93 -4.55 -16.44 -7.10
CA ASP A 93 -3.76 -16.07 -8.28
C ASP A 93 -2.37 -16.69 -8.26
N ALA A 94 -1.94 -17.24 -7.11
CA ALA A 94 -0.88 -18.24 -7.04
C ALA A 94 -1.42 -19.50 -7.72
N ALA A 95 -1.36 -19.50 -9.05
CA ALA A 95 -2.03 -20.43 -9.94
C ALA A 95 -1.61 -21.91 -9.70
N PRO A 96 -2.24 -22.89 -10.38
CA PRO A 96 -2.54 -24.27 -9.96
C PRO A 96 -1.35 -25.20 -9.64
N ALA A 97 -0.11 -24.70 -9.64
CA ALA A 97 1.07 -25.46 -9.25
C ALA A 97 1.01 -25.95 -7.79
N VAL A 98 0.41 -25.18 -6.88
CA VAL A 98 0.18 -25.64 -5.50
C VAL A 98 -0.95 -26.67 -5.44
N LEU A 99 -2.04 -26.47 -6.22
CA LEU A 99 -3.15 -27.42 -6.32
C LEU A 99 -2.73 -28.75 -6.99
N ALA A 100 -1.77 -28.72 -7.93
CA ALA A 100 -1.19 -29.89 -8.58
C ALA A 100 -0.22 -30.67 -7.68
N GLN A 101 0.28 -30.05 -6.61
CA GLN A 101 1.13 -30.69 -5.60
C GLN A 101 0.34 -31.24 -4.41
N LEU A 102 -0.96 -30.92 -4.31
CA LEU A 102 -1.82 -31.57 -3.33
C LEU A 102 -2.06 -33.01 -3.78
N PRO A 103 -1.79 -34.02 -2.92
CA PRO A 103 -2.08 -35.40 -3.26
C PRO A 103 -3.57 -35.50 -3.58
N SER A 104 -3.88 -35.95 -4.79
CA SER A 104 -5.27 -36.18 -5.20
C SER A 104 -5.88 -37.13 -4.18
N ARG A 105 -6.80 -36.63 -3.35
CA ARG A 105 -7.63 -37.50 -2.51
C ARG A 105 -8.49 -38.30 -3.47
N ARG A 106 -8.00 -39.46 -3.90
CA ARG A 106 -8.85 -40.54 -4.37
C ARG A 106 -9.73 -40.90 -3.19
N SER A 107 -10.98 -40.42 -3.19
CA SER A 107 -12.03 -41.09 -2.43
C SER A 107 -12.06 -42.52 -2.94
N ALA A 108 -11.53 -43.42 -2.13
CA ALA A 108 -11.80 -44.83 -2.24
C ALA A 108 -13.03 -45.13 -1.37
N ALA A 109 -13.99 -45.81 -2.01
CA ALA A 109 -15.24 -46.36 -1.51
C ALA A 109 -16.39 -45.37 -1.29
#